data_AF-L0F629-F1
#
_entry.id   AF-L0F629-F1
#
_cell.length_a   1.000
_cell.length_b   1.000
_cell.length_c   1.000
_cell.angle_alpha   90.00
_cell.angle_beta   90.00
_cell.angle_gamma   90.00
#
_symmetry.space_group_name_H-M   'P 1'
#
loop_
_entity.id
_entity.type
_entity.pdbx_description
1 polymer ?
#
loop_
_entity_poly.entity_id
_entity_poly.type
_entity_poly.pdbx_seq_one_letter_code
_entity_poly.pdbx_strand_id
1 'polypeptide(L)'
;MILVIKMLMAIAAGILIAKPLFKSSRQSIEPALDGLSDNPKETVFTALGEIEFEYNMHKLEREDYEELKSKYQLQALDLLDEEDQTFDREIEQQIKKHRKRKKD
;
A
#
# COMPACT_ATOMS: atom_id res chain seq x y z
N MET A 1 -50.01 21.04 6.35
CA MET A 1 -49.66 19.72 6.91
C MET A 1 -48.78 18.89 5.96
N ILE A 2 -49.23 18.60 4.73
CA ILE A 2 -48.47 17.77 3.76
C ILE A 2 -47.12 18.39 3.33
N LEU A 3 -47.05 19.72 3.15
CA LEU A 3 -45.81 20.41 2.79
C LEU A 3 -44.73 20.32 3.88
N VAL A 4 -45.13 20.38 5.15
CA VAL A 4 -44.22 20.30 6.30
C VAL A 4 -43.61 18.90 6.40
N ILE A 5 -44.42 17.86 6.13
CA ILE A 5 -43.96 16.47 6.11
C ILE A 5 -42.94 16.23 4.99
N LYS A 6 -43.19 16.78 3.79
CA LYS A 6 -42.24 16.69 2.66
C LYS A 6 -40.92 17.40 2.96
N MET A 7 -40.97 18.56 3.60
CA MET A 7 -39.78 19.31 4.02
C MET A 7 -38.93 18.50 5.02
N LEU A 8 -39.59 17.88 6.02
CA LEU A 8 -38.92 17.02 7.00
C LEU A 8 -38.28 15.78 6.37
N MET A 9 -38.98 15.13 5.42
CA MET A 9 -38.45 13.99 4.67
C MET A 9 -37.23 14.35 3.81
N ALA A 10 -37.26 15.51 3.14
CA ALA A 10 -36.13 15.98 2.33
C ALA A 10 -34.89 16.27 3.18
N ILE A 11 -35.07 16.87 4.37
CA ILE A 11 -33.97 17.14 5.31
C ILE A 11 -33.40 15.83 5.86
N ALA A 12 -34.26 14.87 6.26
CA ALA A 12 -33.81 13.58 6.75
C ALA A 12 -33.03 12.80 5.68
N ALA A 13 -33.49 12.81 4.43
CA ALA A 13 -32.78 12.21 3.30
C ALA A 13 -31.43 12.89 3.05
N GLY A 14 -31.40 14.23 3.09
CA GLY A 14 -30.16 15.00 2.97
C GLY A 14 -29.13 14.64 4.04
N ILE A 15 -29.55 14.49 5.31
CA ILE A 15 -28.67 14.08 6.40
C ILE A 15 -28.16 12.65 6.19
N LEU A 16 -29.00 11.70 5.75
CA LEU A 16 -28.56 10.33 5.49
C LEU A 16 -27.54 10.23 4.35
N ILE A 17 -27.66 11.08 3.33
CA ILE A 17 -26.72 11.13 2.19
C ILE A 17 -25.44 11.90 2.55
N ALA A 18 -25.54 12.97 3.34
CA ALA A 18 -24.39 13.76 3.77
C ALA A 18 -23.57 13.06 4.87
N LYS A 19 -24.19 12.20 5.68
CA LYS A 19 -23.55 11.46 6.78
C LYS A 19 -22.36 10.59 6.35
N PRO A 20 -22.41 9.79 5.26
CA PRO A 20 -21.23 9.04 4.80
C PRO A 20 -20.13 9.93 4.21
N LEU A 21 -20.45 11.15 3.75
CA LEU A 21 -19.47 12.08 3.18
C LEU A 21 -18.62 12.80 4.23
N PHE A 22 -19.14 12.97 5.46
CA PHE A 22 -18.43 13.62 6.56
C PHE A 22 -17.80 12.65 7.56
N LYS A 23 -17.94 11.35 7.34
CA LYS A 23 -17.21 10.35 8.12
C LYS A 23 -15.76 10.35 7.62
N SER A 24 -15.01 11.36 8.06
CA SER A 24 -13.56 11.40 7.99
C SER A 24 -13.07 10.22 8.83
N SER A 25 -12.94 9.11 8.13
CA SER A 25 -12.30 7.90 8.59
C SER A 25 -10.82 8.24 8.75
N ARG A 26 -10.48 8.92 9.85
CA ARG A 26 -9.21 8.67 10.54
C ARG A 26 -9.29 7.26 11.14
N GLN A 27 -9.49 6.28 10.27
CA GLN A 27 -9.06 4.94 10.53
C GLN A 27 -7.57 5.06 10.29
N SER A 28 -6.80 5.09 11.38
CA SER A 28 -5.38 4.79 11.29
C SER A 28 -5.28 3.60 10.35
N ILE A 29 -4.72 3.82 9.16
CA ILE A 29 -4.49 2.78 8.19
C ILE A 29 -3.35 1.95 8.79
N GLU A 30 -3.68 1.10 9.76
CA GLU A 30 -2.99 -0.17 9.82
C GLU A 30 -3.33 -0.82 8.49
N PRO A 31 -2.34 -1.03 7.60
CA PRO A 31 -2.59 -1.74 6.36
C PRO A 31 -3.26 -3.05 6.76
N ALA A 32 -4.47 -3.29 6.25
CA ALA A 32 -5.12 -4.57 6.44
C ALA A 32 -4.24 -5.61 5.72
N LEU A 33 -3.35 -6.26 6.47
CA LEU A 33 -2.40 -7.28 6.00
C LEU A 33 -3.13 -8.58 5.57
N ASP A 34 -4.43 -8.55 5.29
CA ASP A 34 -5.30 -9.72 5.09
C ASP A 34 -5.27 -10.27 3.65
N GLY A 35 -4.18 -10.00 2.93
CA GLY A 35 -4.00 -10.42 1.55
C GLY A 35 -2.61 -10.11 0.97
N LEU A 36 -1.62 -9.83 1.84
CA LEU A 36 -0.26 -9.62 1.37
C LEU A 36 0.25 -10.91 0.73
N SER A 37 0.64 -10.80 -0.55
CA SER A 37 1.48 -11.79 -1.20
C SER A 37 2.65 -12.15 -0.29
N ASP A 38 3.01 -13.44 -0.19
CA ASP A 38 4.21 -13.91 0.52
C ASP A 38 5.50 -13.24 0.00
N ASN A 39 5.41 -12.50 -1.12
CA ASN A 39 6.48 -11.70 -1.67
C ASN A 39 6.54 -10.29 -1.03
N PRO A 40 7.56 -9.98 -0.21
CA PRO A 40 7.72 -8.67 0.42
C PRO A 40 7.87 -7.53 -0.62
N LYS A 41 8.38 -7.83 -1.81
CA LYS A 41 8.49 -6.88 -2.92
C LYS A 41 7.12 -6.40 -3.37
N GLU A 42 6.21 -7.33 -3.63
CA GLU A 42 4.86 -7.04 -4.10
C GLU A 42 4.08 -6.23 -3.05
N THR A 43 4.29 -6.53 -1.77
CA THR A 43 3.75 -5.78 -0.64
C THR A 43 4.19 -4.31 -0.68
N VAL A 44 5.49 -4.05 -0.80
CA VAL A 44 6.03 -2.67 -0.80
C VAL A 44 5.60 -1.88 -2.05
N PHE A 45 5.58 -2.52 -3.22
CA PHE A 45 5.11 -1.87 -4.45
C PHE A 45 3.60 -1.57 -4.43
N THR A 46 2.81 -2.46 -3.84
CA THR A 46 1.37 -2.24 -3.65
C THR A 46 1.13 -1.06 -2.71
N ALA A 47 1.83 -1.01 -1.58
CA ALA A 47 1.74 0.10 -0.63
C ALA A 47 2.11 1.45 -1.28
N LEU A 48 3.17 1.50 -2.10
CA LEU A 48 3.53 2.69 -2.88
C LEU A 48 2.39 3.14 -3.81
N GLY A 49 1.77 2.19 -4.52
CA GLY A 49 0.64 2.48 -5.41
C GLY A 49 -0.59 3.00 -4.67
N GLU A 50 -0.90 2.45 -3.50
CA GLU A 50 -2.01 2.91 -2.66
C GLU A 50 -1.77 4.34 -2.17
N ILE A 51 -0.58 4.66 -1.68
CA ILE A 51 -0.22 6.00 -1.21
C ILE A 51 -0.32 7.04 -2.34
N GLU A 52 0.15 6.69 -3.55
CA GLU A 52 0.01 7.55 -4.73
C GLU A 52 -1.45 7.76 -5.14
N PHE A 53 -2.26 6.70 -5.07
CA PHE A 53 -3.69 6.79 -5.33
C PHE A 53 -4.39 7.72 -4.33
N GLU A 54 -4.10 7.60 -3.04
CA GLU A 54 -4.69 8.43 -1.99
C GLU A 54 -4.31 9.91 -2.12
N TYR A 55 -3.04 10.20 -2.41
CA TYR A 55 -2.58 11.56 -2.69
C TYR A 55 -3.27 12.15 -3.93
N ASN A 56 -3.37 11.39 -5.02
CA ASN A 56 -4.10 11.82 -6.23
C ASN A 56 -5.59 12.07 -5.95
N MET A 57 -6.18 11.33 -5.01
CA MET A 57 -7.54 11.54 -4.53
C MET A 57 -7.69 12.71 -3.54
N HIS A 58 -6.62 13.48 -3.26
CA HIS A 58 -6.60 14.56 -2.27
C HIS A 58 -7.01 14.10 -0.86
N LYS A 59 -6.77 12.81 -0.55
CA LYS A 59 -7.03 12.23 0.78
C LYS A 59 -5.81 12.31 1.71
N LEU A 60 -4.64 12.60 1.14
CA LEU A 60 -3.36 12.69 1.83
C LEU A 60 -2.75 14.07 1.59
N GLU A 61 -2.24 14.68 2.65
CA GLU A 61 -1.50 15.94 2.53
C GLU A 61 -0.13 15.70 1.89
N ARG A 62 0.43 16.73 1.24
CA ARG A 62 1.69 16.57 0.50
C ARG A 62 2.85 16.17 1.41
N GLU A 63 2.93 16.74 2.61
CA GLU A 63 4.01 16.47 3.55
C GLU A 63 4.00 15.00 4.00
N ASP A 64 2.82 14.51 4.40
CA ASP A 64 2.61 13.10 4.74
C ASP A 64 2.91 12.18 3.54
N TYR A 65 2.44 12.54 2.34
CA TYR A 65 2.72 11.79 1.11
C TYR A 65 4.23 11.66 0.84
N GLU A 66 4.98 12.75 0.93
CA GLU A 66 6.41 12.73 0.67
C GLU A 66 7.17 11.89 1.72
N GLU A 67 6.80 11.96 2.99
CA GLU A 67 7.38 11.14 4.05
C GLU A 67 7.11 9.64 3.81
N LEU A 68 5.83 9.28 3.61
CA LEU A 68 5.41 7.90 3.37
C LEU A 68 6.06 7.35 2.09
N LYS A 69 6.04 8.11 0.99
CA LYS A 69 6.67 7.71 -0.27
C LYS A 69 8.16 7.46 -0.09
N SER A 70 8.89 8.37 0.56
CA SER A 70 10.32 8.22 0.77
C SER A 70 10.65 6.96 1.57
N LYS A 71 9.86 6.65 2.60
CA LYS A 71 10.06 5.47 3.44
C LYS A 71 9.88 4.16 2.66
N TYR A 72 8.79 4.04 1.90
CA TYR A 72 8.55 2.82 1.13
C TYR A 72 9.50 2.69 -0.08
N GLN A 73 9.97 3.80 -0.65
CA GLN A 73 11.01 3.76 -1.69
C GLN A 73 12.34 3.22 -1.16
N LEU A 74 12.75 3.63 0.05
CA LEU A 74 13.95 3.08 0.70
C LEU A 74 13.78 1.58 0.96
N GLN A 75 12.63 1.15 1.48
CA GLN A 75 12.34 -0.27 1.67
C GLN A 75 12.35 -1.07 0.36
N ALA A 76 11.88 -0.48 -0.74
CA ALA A 76 11.94 -1.13 -2.05
C ALA A 76 13.38 -1.29 -2.55
N LEU A 77 14.25 -0.31 -2.29
CA LEU A 77 15.67 -0.38 -2.63
C LEU A 77 16.39 -1.46 -1.81
N ASP A 78 16.17 -1.50 -0.50
CA ASP A 78 16.79 -2.51 0.37
C ASP A 78 16.41 -3.94 -0.06
N LEU A 79 15.15 -4.16 -0.42
CA LEU A 79 14.68 -5.46 -0.92
C LEU A 79 15.31 -5.86 -2.26
N LEU A 80 15.57 -4.90 -3.15
CA LEU A 80 16.26 -5.16 -4.42
C LEU A 80 17.72 -5.56 -4.19
N ASP A 81 18.41 -4.85 -3.29
CA ASP A 81 19.80 -5.17 -2.94
C ASP A 81 19.93 -6.57 -2.29
N GLU A 82 18.97 -6.95 -1.44
CA GLU A 82 18.91 -8.29 -0.84
C GLU A 82 18.68 -9.41 -1.88
N GLU A 83 17.85 -9.16 -2.88
CA GLU A 83 17.55 -10.09 -3.98
C GLU A 83 18.82 -10.32 -4.83
N ASP A 84 19.52 -9.24 -5.20
CA ASP A 84 20.77 -9.31 -5.96
C ASP A 84 21.87 -10.09 -5.22
N GLN A 85 22.05 -9.82 -3.92
CA GLN A 85 23.03 -10.55 -3.10
C GLN A 85 22.68 -12.04 -2.97
N THR A 86 21.39 -12.37 -2.91
CA THR A 86 20.93 -13.76 -2.83
C THR A 86 21.24 -14.50 -4.13
N PHE A 87 21.00 -13.83 -5.26
CA PHE A 87 21.29 -14.38 -6.59
C PHE A 87 22.80 -14.65 -6.79
N ASP A 88 23.66 -13.71 -6.39
CA ASP A 88 25.11 -13.87 -6.46
C ASP A 88 25.60 -15.07 -5.64
N ARG A 89 25.08 -15.24 -4.42
CA ARG A 89 25.42 -16.39 -3.56
C ARG A 89 24.98 -17.70 -4.18
N GLU A 90 23.80 -17.75 -4.80
CA GLU A 90 23.29 -18.94 -5.46
C GLU A 90 24.17 -19.32 -6.66
N ILE A 91 24.56 -18.34 -7.48
CA ILE A 91 25.50 -18.53 -8.59
C ILE A 91 26.84 -19.09 -8.09
N GLU A 92 27.43 -18.50 -7.04
CA GLU A 92 28.68 -19.00 -6.48
C GLU A 92 28.58 -20.46 -6.01
N GLN A 93 27.47 -20.82 -5.38
CA GLN A 93 27.23 -22.20 -4.92
C GLN A 93 27.13 -23.16 -6.12
N GLN A 94 26.42 -22.79 -7.18
CA GLN A 94 26.31 -23.60 -8.39
C GLN A 94 27.67 -23.78 -9.07
N ILE A 95 28.49 -22.72 -9.17
CA ILE A 95 29.84 -22.78 -9.72
C ILE A 95 30.73 -23.71 -8.88
N LYS A 96 30.70 -23.62 -7.55
CA LYS A 96 31.45 -24.51 -6.65
C LYS A 96 31.05 -25.97 -6.83
N LYS A 97 29.75 -26.26 -6.98
CA LYS A 97 29.23 -27.62 -7.19
C LYS A 97 29.68 -28.21 -8.53
N HIS A 98 29.66 -27.43 -9.61
CA HIS A 98 30.15 -27.87 -10.91
C HIS A 98 31.66 -28.09 -10.96
N ARG A 99 32.44 -27.24 -10.28
CA ARG A 99 33.91 -27.40 -10.17
C ARG A 99 34.31 -28.68 -9.43
N LYS A 100 33.57 -29.08 -8.39
CA LYS A 100 33.82 -30.35 -7.69
C LYS A 100 33.51 -31.56 -8.57
N ARG A 101 32.38 -31.55 -9.29
CA ARG A 101 31.97 -32.65 -10.18
C ARG A 101 32.87 -32.90 -11.40
N LYS A 102 33.67 -31.92 -11.83
CA LYS A 102 34.63 -32.07 -12.95
C LYS A 102 36.01 -32.57 -12.51
N LYS A 103 36.25 -32.69 -11.20
CA LYS A 103 37.56 -33.04 -10.63
C LYS A 103 37.62 -34.48 -10.12
N ASP A 104 36.48 -35.17 -10.08
CA ASP A 104 36.33 -36.63 -9.96
C ASP A 104 36.18 -37.24 -11.36
#